data_AF-A0A0A5GE27-F1
#
_entry.id   AF-A0A0A5GE27-F1
#
_cell.length_a   1.000
_cell.length_b   1.000
_cell.length_c   1.000
_cell.angle_alpha   90.00
_cell.angle_beta   90.00
_cell.angle_gamma   90.00
#
_symmetry.space_group_name_H-M   'P 1'
#
loop_
_entity.id
_entity.type
_entity.pdbx_description
1 polymer ?
#
loop_
_entity_poly.entity_id
_entity_poly.type
_entity_poly.pdbx_seq_one_letter_code
_entity_poly.pdbx_strand_id
1 'polypeptide(L)' 'MNLSPTTSTGALTIGILFAFLYALYIKKKENTGWMLFIISFVGGTLFASIAVVLLRSFGIIES' A
#
# COMPACT_ATOMS: atom_id res chain seq x y z
N MET A 1 1.15 -18.21 9.44
CA MET A 1 0.77 -17.48 8.21
C MET A 1 2.06 -17.13 7.48
N ASN A 2 2.36 -17.78 6.36
CA ASN A 2 3.53 -17.42 5.56
C ASN A 2 3.23 -16.11 4.83
N LEU A 3 3.85 -15.01 5.27
CA LEU A 3 3.78 -13.70 4.62
C LEU A 3 4.65 -13.68 3.36
N SER A 4 4.40 -14.61 2.44
CA SER A 4 5.08 -14.59 1.13
C SER A 4 4.53 -13.43 0.30
N PRO A 5 5.37 -12.68 -0.43
CA PRO A 5 4.91 -11.63 -1.36
C PRO A 5 4.01 -12.18 -2.48
N THR A 6 4.01 -13.50 -2.69
CA THR A 6 3.10 -14.19 -3.62
C THR A 6 1.72 -14.44 -3.04
N THR A 7 1.47 -14.15 -1.77
CA THR A 7 0.14 -14.22 -1.15
C THR A 7 -0.53 -12.86 -1.15
N SER A 8 -1.85 -12.84 -1.25
CA SER A 8 -2.66 -11.62 -1.19
C SER A 8 -2.37 -10.82 0.08
N THR A 9 -2.18 -11.51 1.21
CA THR A 9 -1.85 -10.89 2.49
C THR A 9 -0.46 -10.24 2.48
N GLY A 10 0.54 -10.90 1.90
CA GLY A 10 1.91 -10.37 1.79
C GLY A 10 1.99 -9.16 0.86
N ALA A 11 1.39 -9.26 -0.33
CA ALA A 11 1.35 -8.18 -1.31
C ALA A 11 0.63 -6.94 -0.77
N LEU A 12 -0.50 -7.13 -0.07
CA LEU A 12 -1.22 -6.04 0.59
C LEU A 12 -0.34 -5.39 1.68
N THR A 13 0.28 -6.20 2.54
CA THR A 13 1.15 -5.68 3.61
C THR A 13 2.29 -4.83 3.08
N ILE A 14 2.94 -5.28 2.00
CA ILE A 14 4.01 -4.53 1.32
C ILE A 14 3.45 -3.22 0.76
N GLY A 15 2.31 -3.26 0.06
CA GLY A 15 1.67 -2.06 -0.48
C GLY A 15 1.33 -1.01 0.60
N ILE A 16 0.80 -1.44 1.74
CA ILE A 16 0.49 -0.57 2.89
C ILE A 16 1.77 0.05 3.47
N LEU A 17 2.84 -0.74 3.61
CA LEU A 17 4.13 -0.25 4.08
C LEU A 17 4.71 0.83 3.16
N PHE A 18 4.65 0.63 1.84
CA PHE A 18 5.10 1.64 0.88
C PHE A 18 4.24 2.90 0.91
N ALA A 19 2.91 2.77 1.00
CA ALA A 19 2.01 3.91 1.15
C ALA A 19 2.33 4.73 2.41
N PHE A 20 2.62 4.06 3.53
CA PHE A 20 2.99 4.70 4.79
C PHE A 20 4.35 5.43 4.68
N LEU A 21 5.37 4.78 4.12
CA LEU A 21 6.69 5.37 3.89
C LEU A 21 6.59 6.59 2.96
N TYR A 22 5.78 6.51 1.91
CA TYR A 22 5.56 7.62 0.99
C TYR A 22 4.84 8.80 1.66
N ALA A 23 3.80 8.53 2.45
CA ALA A 23 3.10 9.56 3.21
C ALA A 23 4.05 10.25 4.21
N LEU A 24 4.90 9.48 4.90
CA LEU A 24 5.93 10.03 5.79
C LEU A 24 6.97 10.86 5.03
N TYR A 25 7.39 10.40 3.85
CA TYR A 25 8.32 11.10 2.99
C TYR A 25 7.78 12.47 2.57
N ILE A 26 6.56 12.54 2.05
CA ILE A 26 5.92 13.80 1.67
C ILE A 26 5.82 14.72 2.90
N LYS A 27 5.32 14.18 4.02
CA LYS A 27 5.20 14.96 5.26
C LYS A 27 6.52 15.57 5.70
N LYS A 28 7.62 14.81 5.63
CA LYS A 28 8.94 15.28 6.03
C LYS A 28 9.56 16.25 5.01
N LYS A 29 9.43 15.95 3.71
CA LYS A 29 10.09 16.70 2.64
C LYS A 29 9.37 18.00 2.30
N GLU A 30 8.05 17.96 2.22
CA GLU A 30 7.21 19.08 1.80
C GLU A 30 6.61 19.83 2.99
N ASN A 31 6.91 19.38 4.22
CA ASN A 31 6.38 19.93 5.47
C ASN A 31 4.84 20.05 5.45
N THR A 32 4.18 19.12 4.76
CA THR A 32 2.74 19.13 4.57
C THR A 32 2.01 18.82 5.88
N GLY A 33 0.85 19.45 6.07
CA GLY A 33 0.00 19.18 7.23
C GLY A 33 -0.45 17.72 7.35
N TRP A 34 -0.86 17.34 8.56
CA TRP A 34 -1.36 15.99 8.86
C TRP A 34 -2.55 15.55 8.00
N MET A 35 -3.35 16.49 7.50
CA MET A 35 -4.45 16.20 6.59
C MET A 35 -3.97 15.58 5.27
N LEU A 36 -2.94 16.17 4.65
CA LEU A 36 -2.37 15.64 3.41
C LEU A 36 -1.66 14.30 3.63
N PHE A 37 -1.03 14.12 4.80
CA PHE A 37 -0.49 12.82 5.19
C PHE A 37 -1.57 11.73 5.19
N ILE A 38 -2.72 11.99 5.81
CA ILE A 38 -3.82 11.02 5.88
C ILE A 38 -4.39 10.75 4.49
N ILE A 39 -4.60 11.77 3.66
CA ILE A 39 -5.13 11.61 2.30
C ILE A 39 -4.18 10.77 1.45
N SER A 40 -2.88 11.09 1.47
CA SER A 40 -1.86 10.34 0.71
C SER A 40 -1.74 8.91 1.21
N PHE A 41 -1.82 8.68 2.51
CA PHE A 41 -1.81 7.34 3.07
C PHE A 41 -3.05 6.56 2.63
N VAL A 42 -4.26 7.06 2.89
CA VAL A 42 -5.52 6.39 2.54
C VAL A 42 -5.61 6.12 1.03
N GLY A 43 -5.24 7.10 0.20
CA GLY A 43 -5.15 6.92 -1.24
C GLY A 43 -4.21 5.78 -1.62
N GLY A 44 -2.99 5.76 -1.07
CA GLY A 44 -2.03 4.69 -1.30
C GLY A 44 -2.54 3.31 -0.88
N THR A 45 -3.20 3.20 0.28
CA THR A 45 -3.78 1.95 0.79
C THR A 45 -4.91 1.43 -0.10
N LEU A 46 -5.76 2.32 -0.60
CA LEU A 46 -6.85 1.98 -1.53
C LEU A 46 -6.28 1.46 -2.86
N PHE A 47 -5.30 2.16 -3.43
CA PHE A 47 -4.63 1.72 -4.65
C PHE A 47 -3.91 0.39 -4.47
N ALA A 48 -3.24 0.16 -3.34
CA ALA A 48 -2.62 -1.13 -3.02
C ALA A 48 -3.66 -2.26 -2.98
N SER A 49 -4.83 -2.01 -2.38
CA SER A 49 -5.91 -3.00 -2.32
C SER A 49 -6.45 -3.35 -3.72
N ILE A 50 -6.65 -2.35 -4.57
CA ILE A 50 -7.08 -2.55 -5.97
C ILE A 50 -6.02 -3.33 -6.75
N ALA A 51 -4.75 -2.97 -6.59
CA ALA A 51 -3.64 -3.66 -7.26
C ALA A 51 -3.56 -5.14 -6.85
N VAL A 52 -3.75 -5.47 -5.58
CA VAL A 52 -3.79 -6.87 -5.09
C VAL A 52 -4.97 -7.63 -5.71
N VAL A 53 -6.16 -7.03 -5.79
CA VAL A 53 -7.32 -7.66 -6.46
C VAL A 53 -7.04 -7.92 -7.95
N LEU A 54 -6.40 -6.99 -8.64
CA LEU A 54 -6.00 -7.16 -10.03
C LEU A 54 -4.95 -8.26 -10.19
N LEU A 55 -3.88 -8.25 -9.39
CA LEU A 55 -2.83 -9.27 -9.42
C LEU A 55 -3.38 -10.68 -9.15
N ARG A 56 -4.35 -10.79 -8.23
CA ARG A 56 -5.08 -12.04 -7.98
C ARG A 56 -5.90 -12.47 -9.20
N SER A 57 -6.56 -11.53 -9.86
CA SER A 57 -7.36 -11.80 -11.07
C SER A 57 -6.51 -12.27 -12.25
N PHE A 58 -5.24 -11.84 -12.32
CA PHE A 58 -4.26 -12.32 -13.30
C PHE A 58 -3.55 -13.62 -12.90
N GLY A 59 -3.83 -14.19 -11.73
CA GLY A 59 -3.16 -15.40 -11.23
C GLY A 59 -1.69 -15.20 -10.85
N ILE A 60 -1.25 -13.95 -10.66
CA ILE A 60 0.13 -13.63 -10.27
C ILE A 60 0.35 -13.89 -8.77
N ILE A 61 -0.68 -13.71 -7.96
CA ILE A 61 -0.64 -13.91 -6.51
C ILE A 61 -1.81 -14.80 -6.04
N GLU A 62 -1.52 -15.60 -5.02
CA GLU A 62 -2.43 -16.58 -4.43
C GLU A 62 -3.25 -15.98 -3.28
N SER A 63 -4.32 -16.68 -2.89
CA SER A 63 -5.24 -16.22 -1.83
C SER A 63 -4.60 -16.26 -0.45
#